data_AF-B2IDQ0-F1
#
_entry.id   AF-B2IDQ0-F1
#
_cell.length_a   1.000
_cell.length_b   1.000
_cell.length_c   1.000
_cell.angle_alpha   90.00
_cell.angle_beta   90.00
_cell.angle_gamma   90.00
#
_symmetry.space_group_name_H-M   'P 1'
#
loop_
_entity.id
_entity.type
_entity.pdbx_description
1 polymer ?
#
loop_
_entity_poly.entity_id
_entity_poly.type
_entity_poly.pdbx_seq_one_letter_code
_entity_poly.pdbx_strand_id
1 'polypeptide(L)'
;MTDSQELNNFVEGGDEYELRTSDDKTAYTLHFKTENQIVFLQGEDLEAFLKEYNLIKLQYPQYGADQRLAQIWDQGGYSWLAAGQQEEE
;
A
#
# COMPACT_ATOMS: atom_id res chain seq x y z
N MET A 1 -15.66 7.37 -22.95
CA MET A 1 -14.23 7.31 -22.64
C MET A 1 -14.12 8.07 -21.35
N THR A 2 -14.19 7.37 -20.23
CA THR A 2 -14.05 7.99 -18.91
C THR A 2 -12.67 7.55 -18.47
N ASP A 3 -11.71 8.45 -18.66
CA ASP A 3 -10.34 8.32 -18.20
C ASP A 3 -10.34 7.74 -16.80
N SER A 4 -9.72 6.57 -16.71
CA SER A 4 -9.48 5.82 -15.50
C SER A 4 -9.11 6.79 -14.39
N GLN A 5 -9.76 6.69 -13.22
CA GLN A 5 -9.26 7.33 -12.01
C GLN A 5 -7.92 6.68 -11.67
N GLU A 6 -6.87 7.15 -12.34
CA GLU A 6 -5.55 6.58 -12.26
C GLU A 6 -4.96 7.00 -10.91
N LEU A 7 -4.71 6.01 -10.07
CA LEU A 7 -3.80 6.11 -8.93
C LEU A 7 -2.40 6.44 -9.47
N ASN A 8 -2.18 7.70 -9.84
CA ASN A 8 -1.02 8.18 -10.59
C ASN A 8 0.03 8.83 -9.70
N ASN A 9 -0.33 9.26 -8.49
CA ASN A 9 0.63 9.94 -7.63
C ASN A 9 1.46 8.91 -6.87
N PHE A 10 2.69 8.70 -7.36
CA PHE A 10 3.71 7.96 -6.63
C PHE A 10 3.99 8.68 -5.30
N VAL A 11 3.79 7.97 -4.19
CA VAL A 11 4.04 8.50 -2.84
C VAL A 11 5.44 8.11 -2.40
N GLU A 12 5.69 6.80 -2.38
CA GLU A 12 6.93 6.21 -1.89
C GLU A 12 7.02 4.78 -2.42
N GLY A 13 8.23 4.31 -2.71
CA GLY A 13 8.46 2.94 -3.16
C GLY A 13 9.89 2.78 -3.62
N GLY A 14 10.27 1.55 -3.93
CA GLY A 14 11.49 1.27 -4.66
C GLY A 14 11.38 -0.01 -5.45
N ASP A 15 12.34 -0.92 -5.26
CA ASP A 15 12.55 -2.06 -6.15
C ASP A 15 11.43 -3.09 -6.04
N GLU A 16 10.93 -3.35 -4.82
CA GLU A 16 10.01 -4.45 -4.53
C GLU A 16 8.60 -3.93 -4.23
N TYR A 17 8.48 -2.82 -3.51
CA TYR A 17 7.20 -2.26 -3.07
C TYR A 17 6.99 -0.85 -3.57
N GLU A 18 5.75 -0.54 -3.88
CA GLU A 18 5.36 0.78 -4.37
C GLU A 18 4.02 1.21 -3.80
N LEU A 19 4.00 2.40 -3.20
CA LEU A 19 2.83 3.05 -2.67
C LEU A 19 2.43 4.19 -3.60
N ARG A 20 1.22 4.10 -4.13
CA ARG A 20 0.58 5.15 -4.91
C ARG A 20 -0.63 5.70 -4.18
N THR A 21 -1.01 6.91 -4.50
CA THR A 21 -2.23 7.54 -3.99
C THR A 21 -3.05 8.14 -5.12
N SER A 22 -4.36 8.24 -4.88
CA SER A 22 -5.27 9.01 -5.71
C SER A 22 -4.95 10.49 -5.61
N ASP A 23 -5.35 11.28 -6.62
CA ASP A 23 -5.15 12.73 -6.61
C ASP A 23 -5.76 13.42 -5.37
N ASP A 24 -6.94 12.94 -4.97
CA ASP A 24 -7.68 13.43 -3.80
C ASP A 24 -7.16 12.85 -2.46
N LYS A 25 -6.14 11.98 -2.48
CA LYS A 25 -5.56 11.29 -1.31
C LYS A 25 -6.56 10.49 -0.47
N THR A 26 -7.71 10.17 -1.04
CA THR A 26 -8.78 9.38 -0.40
C THR A 26 -8.62 7.87 -0.56
N ALA A 27 -7.74 7.44 -1.47
CA ALA A 27 -7.36 6.05 -1.63
C ALA A 27 -5.86 5.92 -1.90
N TYR A 28 -5.28 4.82 -1.45
CA TYR A 28 -3.90 4.43 -1.67
C TYR A 28 -3.87 3.02 -2.26
N THR A 29 -2.80 2.73 -2.99
CA THR A 29 -2.57 1.42 -3.56
C THR A 29 -1.17 1.00 -3.25
N LEU A 30 -1.07 -0.14 -2.57
CA LEU A 30 0.20 -0.78 -2.25
C LEU A 30 0.41 -1.92 -3.23
N HIS A 31 1.41 -1.76 -4.09
CA HIS A 31 1.77 -2.73 -5.11
C HIS A 31 3.06 -3.42 -4.71
N PHE A 32 2.98 -4.73 -4.52
CA PHE A 32 4.12 -5.60 -4.35
C PHE A 32 4.53 -6.19 -5.71
N LYS A 33 5.59 -5.64 -6.31
CA LYS A 33 6.04 -5.95 -7.67
C LYS A 33 6.55 -7.38 -7.79
N THR A 34 7.18 -7.91 -6.73
CA THR A 34 7.79 -9.24 -6.73
C THR A 34 6.77 -10.35 -6.94
N GLU A 35 5.60 -10.27 -6.30
CA GLU A 35 4.50 -11.24 -6.45
C GLU A 35 3.32 -10.68 -7.28
N ASN A 36 3.46 -9.49 -7.84
CA ASN A 36 2.41 -8.77 -8.58
C ASN A 36 1.08 -8.69 -7.81
N GLN A 37 1.16 -8.50 -6.49
CA GLN A 37 0.01 -8.34 -5.61
C GLN A 37 -0.29 -6.87 -5.40
N ILE A 38 -1.56 -6.50 -5.48
CA ILE A 38 -2.01 -5.12 -5.37
C ILE A 38 -3.07 -5.05 -4.29
N VAL A 39 -2.88 -4.18 -3.30
CA VAL A 39 -3.83 -3.92 -2.24
C VAL A 39 -4.34 -2.50 -2.38
N PHE A 40 -5.67 -2.36 -2.45
CA PHE A 40 -6.35 -1.08 -2.46
C PHE A 40 -6.76 -0.73 -1.04
N LEU A 41 -6.30 0.42 -0.57
CA LEU A 41 -6.52 0.95 0.78
C LEU A 41 -7.39 2.20 0.66
N GLN A 42 -8.57 2.19 1.27
CA GLN A 42 -9.49 3.32 1.27
C GLN A 42 -10.31 3.32 2.57
N GLY A 43 -10.82 4.49 2.96
CA GLY A 43 -11.62 4.61 4.19
C GLY A 43 -10.86 4.13 5.44
N GLU A 44 -11.46 3.21 6.19
CA GLU A 44 -10.91 2.70 7.46
C GLU A 44 -9.58 1.94 7.27
N ASP A 45 -9.43 1.18 6.18
CA ASP A 45 -8.19 0.46 5.86
C ASP A 45 -7.02 1.42 5.62
N LEU A 46 -7.31 2.55 4.96
CA LEU A 46 -6.32 3.60 4.73
C LEU A 46 -5.92 4.28 6.05
N GLU A 47 -6.89 4.57 6.92
CA GLU A 47 -6.61 5.17 8.22
C GLU A 47 -5.74 4.26 9.10
N ALA A 48 -6.00 2.95 9.08
CA ALA A 48 -5.15 1.95 9.74
C ALA A 48 -3.74 1.93 9.14
N PHE A 49 -3.64 1.82 7.81
CA PHE A 49 -2.38 1.84 7.09
C PHE A 49 -1.53 3.07 7.43
N LEU A 50 -2.13 4.27 7.41
CA LEU A 50 -1.41 5.51 7.69
C LEU A 50 -0.92 5.57 9.14
N LYS A 51 -1.66 5.01 10.10
CA LYS A 51 -1.21 4.92 11.50
C LYS A 51 0.01 4.01 11.61
N GLU A 52 -0.04 2.83 11.02
CA GLU A 52 1.08 1.88 11.01
C GLU A 52 2.29 2.46 10.27
N TYR A 53 2.07 3.07 9.10
CA TYR A 53 3.10 3.73 8.32
C TYR A 53 3.83 4.82 9.11
N ASN A 54 3.10 5.66 9.84
CA ASN A 54 3.71 6.67 10.70
C ASN A 54 4.47 6.05 11.87
N LEU A 55 3.93 5.00 12.50
CA LEU A 55 4.60 4.27 13.59
C LEU A 55 5.92 3.66 13.12
N ILE A 56 5.91 2.95 11.99
CA ILE A 56 7.10 2.33 11.39
C ILE A 56 8.13 3.40 11.04
N LYS A 57 7.70 4.54 10.50
CA LYS A 57 8.60 5.66 10.17
C LYS A 57 9.25 6.28 11.40
N LEU A 58 8.53 6.35 12.53
CA LEU A 58 9.09 6.79 13.82
C LEU A 58 10.03 5.74 14.42
N GLN A 59 9.66 4.47 14.36
CA GLN A 59 10.38 3.39 15.03
C GLN A 59 11.62 2.94 14.25
N TYR A 60 11.56 3.01 12.92
CA TYR A 60 12.60 2.62 11.98
C TYR A 60 12.88 3.73 10.96
N PRO A 61 13.41 4.91 11.39
CA PRO A 61 13.72 6.01 10.48
C PRO A 61 14.82 5.68 9.47
N GLN A 62 15.65 4.66 9.78
CA GLN A 62 16.71 4.15 8.91
C GLN A 62 16.20 3.26 7.77
N TYR A 63 14.95 2.78 7.82
CA TYR A 63 14.41 1.93 6.77
C TYR A 63 14.18 2.72 5.49
N GLY A 64 14.47 2.09 4.36
CA GLY A 64 14.08 2.60 3.06
C GLY A 64 12.56 2.54 2.86
N ALA A 65 12.10 3.16 1.78
CA ALA A 65 10.73 3.06 1.29
C ALA A 65 10.23 1.61 1.26
N ASP A 66 10.93 0.73 0.54
CA ASP A 66 10.57 -0.68 0.40
C ASP A 66 10.53 -1.41 1.74
N GLN A 67 11.54 -1.22 2.59
CA GLN A 67 11.62 -1.92 3.87
C GLN A 67 10.47 -1.54 4.80
N ARG A 68 10.07 -0.27 4.80
CA ARG A 68 8.89 0.17 5.56
C ARG A 68 7.62 -0.48 5.02
N LEU A 69 7.42 -0.43 3.70
CA LEU A 69 6.25 -1.00 3.05
C LEU A 69 6.17 -2.52 3.25
N ALA A 70 7.29 -3.24 3.14
CA ALA A 70 7.37 -4.67 3.39
C ALA A 70 7.04 -5.03 4.84
N GLN A 71 7.52 -4.24 5.81
CA GLN A 71 7.17 -4.43 7.21
C GLN A 71 5.68 -4.22 7.47
N ILE A 72 5.09 -3.16 6.92
CA ILE A 72 3.65 -2.90 7.08
C ILE A 72 2.85 -4.01 6.39
N TRP A 73 3.28 -4.46 5.22
CA TRP A 73 2.67 -5.57 4.50
C TRP A 73 2.64 -6.86 5.33
N ASP A 74 3.77 -7.21 5.95
CA ASP A 74 3.93 -8.41 6.77
C ASP A 74 3.21 -8.28 8.14
N GLN A 75 3.37 -7.15 8.83
CA GLN A 75 2.78 -6.91 10.17
C GLN A 75 1.29 -6.59 10.15
N GLY A 76 0.83 -5.83 9.15
CA GLY A 76 -0.55 -5.38 9.01
C GLY A 76 -1.49 -6.45 8.44
N GLY A 77 -0.97 -7.64 8.10
CA GLY A 77 -1.79 -8.73 7.56
C GLY A 77 -2.38 -8.44 6.18
N TYR A 78 -1.83 -7.46 5.46
CA TYR A 78 -2.27 -7.11 4.10
C TYR A 78 -2.06 -8.25 3.10
N SER A 79 -1.15 -9.19 3.41
CA SER A 79 -1.01 -10.46 2.69
C SER A 79 -2.33 -11.26 2.61
N TRP A 80 -3.18 -11.20 3.64
CA TRP A 80 -4.50 -11.86 3.60
C TRP A 80 -5.53 -10.99 2.86
N LEU A 81 -5.49 -9.67 2.98
CA LEU A 81 -6.36 -8.79 2.18
C LEU A 81 -6.10 -8.94 0.67
N ALA A 82 -4.85 -9.13 0.26
CA ALA A 82 -4.49 -9.41 -1.13
C ALA A 82 -4.99 -10.80 -1.60
N ALA A 83 -4.93 -11.81 -0.73
CA ALA A 83 -5.40 -13.16 -1.03
C ALA A 83 -6.94 -13.28 -1.05
N GLY A 84 -7.64 -12.55 -0.18
CA GLY A 84 -9.10 -12.59 -0.06
C GLY A 84 -9.86 -11.94 -1.21
N GLN A 85 -9.18 -11.19 -2.08
CA GLN A 85 -9.76 -10.64 -3.31
C GLN A 85 -9.73 -11.63 -4.50
N GLN A 86 -9.23 -12.86 -4.29
CA GLN A 86 -9.17 -13.91 -5.32
C GLN A 86 -10.20 -15.04 -5.16
N GLU A 87 -11.09 -15.01 -4.16
CA GLU A 87 -12.03 -16.12 -3.88
C GLU A 87 -13.52 -15.78 -4.10
N GLU A 88 -13.85 -15.15 -5.23
CA GLU A 88 -15.23 -15.16 -5.76
C GLU A 88 -15.23 -15.65 -7.22
N GLU A 89 -15.12 -16.96 -7.41
CA GLU A 89 -15.55 -17.68 -8.63
C GLU A 89 -16.80 -18.53 -8.34
#